data_AF-A0A8T2PJG0-F1
#
_entry.id   AF-A0A8T2PJG0-F1
#
_cell.length_a   1.000
_cell.length_b   1.000
_cell.length_c   1.000
_cell.angle_alpha   90.00
_cell.angle_beta   90.00
_cell.angle_gamma   90.00
#
_symmetry.space_group_name_H-M   'P 1'
#
loop_
_entity.id
_entity.type
_entity.pdbx_description
1 polymer ?
#
loop_
_entity_poly.entity_id
_entity_poly.type
_entity_poly.pdbx_seq_one_letter_code
_entity_poly.pdbx_strand_id
1 'polypeptide(L)'
;MENKANGTRSSQHNSSTSSSAKDRVQRVDPYGFERSEDFDYESYEELMSEYLVVLTRRSIKWSKLLQGGSKLEKSLKVKRYVRKGVPNEHRTLIWMVASGAQEQLEKNPGYYHKLLESEHDAKLVDTIRTDLHRTFPDNVQFRKTSDPCLQKTLFNVLVAYGHHNKAVGYCQEKEASI
;
A
#
# COMPACT_ATOMS: atom_id res chain seq x y z
N MET A 1 62.31 43.87 -2.70
CA MET A 1 61.07 44.66 -2.87
C MET A 1 60.11 43.84 -3.69
N GLU A 2 58.84 43.63 -3.40
CA GLU A 2 58.01 43.68 -2.20
C GLU A 2 56.69 43.04 -2.68
N ASN A 3 56.04 42.27 -1.80
CA ASN A 3 54.82 41.53 -2.09
C ASN A 3 53.71 42.46 -2.60
N LYS A 4 52.82 41.91 -3.44
CA LYS A 4 51.37 42.15 -3.30
C LYS A 4 50.56 41.02 -3.92
N ALA A 5 50.23 40.06 -3.07
CA ALA A 5 49.06 39.23 -3.21
C ALA A 5 47.82 40.12 -3.16
N ASN A 6 46.95 40.03 -4.17
CA ASN A 6 45.57 40.51 -4.05
C ASN A 6 44.65 39.29 -3.99
N GLY A 7 44.35 38.90 -2.75
CA GLY A 7 43.25 37.98 -2.46
C GLY A 7 41.93 38.67 -2.74
N THR A 8 41.17 38.15 -3.70
CA THR A 8 39.75 38.48 -3.82
C THR A 8 38.99 37.52 -2.92
N ARG A 9 38.54 38.06 -1.78
CA ARG A 9 37.82 37.36 -0.73
C ARG A 9 36.33 37.40 -1.05
N SER A 10 35.72 36.20 -1.15
CA SER A 10 34.34 35.86 -0.80
C SER A 10 33.18 36.71 -1.34
N SER A 11 32.31 36.07 -2.12
CA SER A 11 30.91 35.94 -1.69
C SER A 11 30.30 34.65 -2.26
N GLN A 12 30.65 33.52 -1.65
CA GLN A 12 29.78 32.35 -1.75
C GLN A 12 28.55 32.64 -0.89
N HIS A 13 27.50 33.17 -1.51
CA HIS A 13 26.16 33.05 -0.97
C HIS A 13 25.81 31.57 -0.95
N ASN A 14 26.13 30.89 0.14
CA ASN A 14 25.52 29.63 0.49
C ASN A 14 24.07 29.94 0.88
N SER A 15 23.19 30.03 -0.12
CA SER A 15 21.76 29.97 0.11
C SER A 15 21.44 28.54 0.53
N SER A 16 21.62 28.24 1.82
CA SER A 16 20.95 27.11 2.46
C SER A 16 19.46 27.41 2.44
N THR A 17 18.83 27.18 1.29
CA THR A 17 17.37 27.16 1.16
C THR A 17 16.89 26.05 2.07
N SER A 18 16.28 26.41 3.20
CA SER A 18 15.60 25.46 4.06
C SER A 18 14.57 24.73 3.20
N SER A 19 14.82 23.45 2.93
CA SER A 19 13.83 22.60 2.29
C SER A 19 12.52 22.69 3.09
N SER A 20 11.39 22.87 2.40
CA SER A 20 10.08 22.89 3.06
C SER A 20 9.63 21.45 3.36
N ALA A 21 8.67 21.27 4.27
CA ALA A 21 8.09 19.93 4.53
C ALA A 21 7.53 19.29 3.24
N LYS A 22 7.00 20.13 2.33
CA LYS A 22 6.51 19.76 1.00
C LYS A 22 7.60 19.19 0.09
N ASP A 23 8.86 19.57 0.28
CA ASP A 23 10.00 19.03 -0.49
C ASP A 23 10.50 17.69 0.07
N ARG A 24 10.27 17.42 1.37
CA ARG A 24 10.72 16.18 2.05
C ARG A 24 9.70 15.06 1.97
N VAL A 25 8.42 15.40 1.99
CA VAL A 25 7.31 14.44 1.95
C VAL A 25 6.94 14.18 0.49
N GLN A 26 6.90 12.92 0.10
CA GLN A 26 6.51 12.54 -1.25
C GLN A 26 5.05 12.92 -1.54
N ARG A 27 4.81 13.41 -2.76
CA ARG A 27 3.46 13.72 -3.26
C ARG A 27 2.56 12.49 -3.30
N VAL A 28 3.13 11.33 -3.62
CA VAL A 28 2.45 10.04 -3.64
C VAL A 28 2.77 9.31 -2.34
N ASP A 29 1.76 8.74 -1.71
CA ASP A 29 1.93 7.98 -0.48
C ASP A 29 2.49 6.56 -0.72
N PRO A 30 2.90 5.83 0.34
CA PRO A 30 3.43 4.47 0.19
C PRO A 30 2.49 3.43 -0.43
N TYR A 31 1.20 3.73 -0.58
CA TYR A 31 0.20 2.86 -1.22
C TYR A 31 -0.16 3.34 -2.64
N GLY A 32 0.46 4.42 -3.13
CA GLY A 32 0.26 4.93 -4.47
C GLY A 32 -0.79 6.04 -4.58
N PHE A 33 -1.36 6.55 -3.48
CA PHE A 33 -2.35 7.62 -3.55
C PHE A 33 -1.69 9.00 -3.62
N GLU A 34 -2.12 9.82 -4.58
CA GLU A 34 -1.70 11.21 -4.66
C GLU A 34 -2.31 12.05 -3.54
N ARG A 35 -1.48 12.90 -2.95
CA ARG A 35 -1.91 13.91 -1.99
C ARG A 35 -2.49 15.10 -2.73
N SER A 36 -3.57 15.64 -2.17
CA SER A 36 -4.19 16.88 -2.66
C SER A 36 -3.22 18.06 -2.61
N GLU A 37 -3.49 19.10 -3.40
CA GLU A 37 -2.64 20.29 -3.48
C GLU A 37 -2.62 21.10 -2.17
N ASP A 38 -3.73 21.08 -1.44
CA ASP A 38 -3.95 21.69 -0.13
C ASP A 38 -3.54 20.78 1.05
N PHE A 39 -2.89 19.64 0.77
CA PHE A 39 -2.42 18.74 1.81
C PHE A 39 -1.46 19.44 2.77
N ASP A 40 -1.76 19.36 4.07
CA ASP A 40 -0.91 19.92 5.12
C ASP A 40 0.31 19.04 5.36
N TYR A 41 1.37 19.34 4.63
CA TYR A 41 2.65 18.63 4.71
C TYR A 41 3.36 18.84 6.05
N GLU A 42 3.15 19.97 6.71
CA GLU A 42 3.81 20.29 7.99
C GLU A 42 3.21 19.46 9.11
N SER A 43 1.88 19.48 9.24
CA SER A 43 1.16 18.64 10.21
C SER A 43 1.42 17.15 9.99
N TYR A 44 1.48 16.72 8.72
CA TYR A 44 1.82 15.33 8.40
C TYR A 44 3.24 14.97 8.81
N GLU A 45 4.22 15.82 8.51
CA GLU A 45 5.62 15.57 8.88
C GLU A 45 5.79 15.48 10.40
N GLU A 46 5.20 16.41 11.15
CA GLU A 46 5.22 16.40 12.63
C GLU A 46 4.63 15.09 13.16
N LEU A 47 3.41 14.74 12.74
CA LEU A 47 2.74 13.50 13.14
C LEU A 47 3.56 12.26 12.76
N MET A 48 4.15 12.25 11.57
CA MET A 48 4.91 11.12 11.08
C MET A 48 6.25 10.95 11.81
N SER A 49 6.88 12.04 12.23
CA SER A 49 8.13 12.01 12.98
C SER A 49 7.97 11.22 14.30
N GLU A 50 6.88 11.45 15.03
CA GLU A 50 6.55 10.70 16.25
C GLU A 50 6.17 9.25 15.93
N TYR A 51 5.35 9.07 14.90
CA TYR A 51 4.81 7.77 14.53
C TYR A 51 5.87 6.81 13.99
N LEU A 52 6.89 7.30 13.29
CA LEU A 52 7.99 6.48 12.76
C LEU A 52 8.77 5.76 13.86
N VAL A 53 8.96 6.40 15.03
CA VAL A 53 9.58 5.77 16.20
C VAL A 53 8.70 4.62 16.71
N VAL A 54 7.37 4.83 16.73
CA VAL A 54 6.41 3.79 17.11
C VAL A 54 6.41 2.64 16.10
N LEU A 55 6.39 2.93 14.81
CA LEU A 55 6.46 1.94 13.73
C LEU A 55 7.74 1.11 13.82
N THR A 56 8.89 1.75 14.02
CA THR A 56 10.18 1.07 14.16
C THR A 56 10.17 0.11 15.35
N ARG A 57 9.72 0.58 16.53
CA ARG A 57 9.60 -0.28 17.72
C ARG A 57 8.64 -1.45 17.50
N ARG A 58 7.55 -1.25 16.77
CA ARG A 58 6.60 -2.32 16.41
C ARG A 58 7.23 -3.31 15.43
N SER A 59 7.90 -2.83 14.39
CA SER A 59 8.61 -3.64 13.40
C SER A 59 9.61 -4.57 14.07
N ILE A 60 10.49 -4.05 14.93
CA ILE A 60 11.48 -4.87 15.68
C ILE A 60 10.78 -5.96 16.51
N LYS A 61 9.69 -5.61 17.20
CA LYS A 61 8.94 -6.59 18.02
C LYS A 61 8.28 -7.66 17.16
N TRP A 62 7.73 -7.29 15.99
CA TRP A 62 7.16 -8.23 15.04
C TRP A 62 8.24 -9.14 14.43
N SER A 63 9.37 -8.59 14.01
CA SER A 63 10.50 -9.39 13.49
C SER A 63 10.99 -10.39 14.53
N LYS A 64 11.11 -10.00 15.81
CA LYS A 64 11.45 -10.94 16.90
C LYS A 64 10.36 -11.98 17.17
N LEU A 65 9.09 -11.64 16.96
CA LEU A 65 7.97 -12.58 17.11
C LEU A 65 7.96 -13.61 15.98
N LEU A 66 8.39 -13.22 14.79
CA LEU A 66 8.44 -14.05 13.58
C LEU A 66 9.77 -14.81 13.42
N GLN A 67 10.83 -14.36 14.10
CA GLN A 67 12.06 -15.13 14.27
C GLN A 67 11.76 -16.39 15.09
N GLY A 68 11.80 -17.54 14.42
CA GLY A 68 11.51 -18.83 15.05
C GLY A 68 11.02 -19.91 14.09
N GLY A 69 10.67 -19.56 12.85
CA GLY A 69 10.34 -20.54 11.80
C GLY A 69 9.08 -21.37 12.04
N SER A 70 8.44 -21.25 13.21
CA SER A 70 7.16 -21.88 13.49
C SER A 70 6.05 -21.11 12.78
N LYS A 71 5.14 -21.87 12.14
CA LYS A 71 3.89 -21.37 11.58
C LYS A 71 3.25 -20.42 12.60
N LEU A 72 2.92 -19.18 12.21
CA LEU A 72 2.37 -18.19 13.13
C LEU A 72 1.14 -18.75 13.85
N GLU A 73 1.29 -19.16 15.11
CA GLU A 73 0.20 -19.75 15.86
C GLU A 73 -0.72 -18.67 16.44
N LYS A 74 -2.03 -18.92 16.37
CA LYS A 74 -3.05 -18.06 16.96
C LYS A 74 -2.88 -18.04 18.49
N SER A 75 -2.24 -17.00 19.01
CA SER A 75 -2.01 -16.82 20.45
C SER A 75 -2.53 -15.47 20.96
N LEU A 76 -2.73 -15.34 22.28
CA LEU A 76 -3.08 -14.07 22.91
C LEU A 76 -2.04 -12.97 22.65
N LYS A 77 -0.76 -13.36 22.49
CA LYS A 77 0.33 -12.44 22.15
C LYS A 77 0.17 -11.91 20.72
N VAL A 78 -0.04 -12.78 19.74
CA VAL A 78 -0.27 -12.41 18.33
C VAL A 78 -1.53 -11.54 18.22
N LYS A 79 -2.63 -11.91 18.86
CA LYS A 79 -3.88 -11.11 18.87
C LYS A 79 -3.67 -9.69 19.38
N ARG A 80 -2.86 -9.53 20.44
CA ARG A 80 -2.51 -8.21 20.99
C ARG A 80 -1.65 -7.39 20.02
N TYR A 81 -0.73 -8.04 19.29
CA TYR A 81 0.13 -7.39 18.32
C TYR A 81 -0.68 -6.91 17.10
N VAL A 82 -1.58 -7.74 16.57
CA VAL A 82 -2.48 -7.38 15.48
C VAL A 82 -3.32 -6.14 15.84
N ARG A 83 -3.89 -6.09 17.05
CA ARG A 83 -4.65 -4.92 17.54
C ARG A 83 -3.83 -3.64 17.64
N LYS A 84 -2.51 -3.75 17.81
CA LYS A 84 -1.59 -2.59 17.82
C LYS A 84 -1.13 -2.19 16.42
N GLY A 85 -1.53 -2.94 15.38
CA GLY A 85 -1.12 -2.71 14.00
C GLY A 85 -0.02 -3.67 13.56
N VAL A 86 -0.20 -4.22 12.36
CA VAL A 86 0.79 -5.02 11.64
C VAL A 86 1.64 -4.07 10.76
N PRO A 87 2.98 -4.06 10.93
CA PRO A 87 3.90 -3.33 10.07
C PRO A 87 3.74 -3.75 8.61
N ASN A 88 3.95 -2.80 7.69
CA ASN A 88 3.66 -2.98 6.26
C ASN A 88 4.37 -4.21 5.69
N GLU A 89 5.64 -4.40 6.02
CA GLU A 89 6.50 -5.49 5.57
C GLU A 89 5.99 -6.88 6.00
N HIS A 90 5.19 -6.95 7.07
CA HIS A 90 4.66 -8.21 7.61
C HIS A 90 3.20 -8.47 7.22
N ARG A 91 2.47 -7.46 6.69
CA ARG A 91 1.02 -7.56 6.45
C ARG A 91 0.65 -8.73 5.56
N THR A 92 1.35 -8.92 4.45
CA THR A 92 1.08 -10.01 3.51
C THR A 92 1.09 -11.37 4.21
N LEU A 93 2.15 -11.67 4.98
CA LEU A 93 2.27 -12.92 5.72
C LEU A 93 1.19 -13.06 6.80
N ILE A 94 1.04 -12.02 7.64
CA ILE A 94 0.14 -12.09 8.80
C ILE A 94 -1.32 -12.20 8.37
N TRP A 95 -1.75 -11.44 7.37
CA TRP A 95 -3.13 -11.47 6.90
C TRP A 95 -3.46 -12.77 6.16
N MET A 96 -2.52 -13.33 5.39
CA MET A 96 -2.69 -14.64 4.75
C MET A 96 -2.91 -15.76 5.80
N VAL A 97 -2.15 -15.76 6.89
CA VAL A 97 -2.30 -16.75 7.95
C VAL A 97 -3.54 -16.49 8.81
N ALA A 98 -3.78 -15.24 9.21
CA ALA A 98 -4.86 -14.89 10.13
C ALA A 98 -6.25 -15.14 9.52
N SER A 99 -6.40 -14.87 8.22
CA SER A 99 -7.64 -15.14 7.47
C SER A 99 -7.86 -16.63 7.14
N GLY A 100 -6.80 -17.44 7.20
CA GLY A 100 -6.81 -18.82 6.69
C GLY A 100 -6.61 -18.92 5.18
N ALA A 101 -6.39 -17.80 4.47
CA ALA A 101 -6.14 -17.80 3.03
C ALA A 101 -4.91 -18.63 2.64
N GLN A 102 -3.87 -18.65 3.47
CA GLN A 102 -2.67 -19.48 3.24
C GLN A 102 -3.03 -20.98 3.15
N GLU A 103 -3.85 -21.47 4.09
CA GLU A 103 -4.27 -22.87 4.12
C GLU A 103 -5.18 -23.21 2.94
N GLN A 104 -6.07 -22.29 2.54
CA GLN A 104 -6.92 -22.48 1.36
C GLN A 104 -6.10 -22.51 0.07
N LEU A 105 -5.07 -21.67 -0.05
CA LEU A 105 -4.16 -21.65 -1.19
C LEU A 105 -3.38 -22.97 -1.29
N GLU A 106 -2.84 -23.46 -0.16
CA GLU A 106 -2.11 -24.74 -0.09
C GLU A 106 -2.99 -25.94 -0.42
N LYS A 107 -4.26 -25.94 0.04
CA LYS A 107 -5.22 -27.01 -0.22
C LYS A 107 -5.73 -27.05 -1.66
N ASN A 108 -5.72 -25.92 -2.37
CA ASN A 108 -6.32 -25.78 -3.69
C ASN A 108 -5.32 -25.23 -4.72
N PRO A 109 -4.21 -25.94 -5.00
CA PRO A 109 -3.21 -25.47 -5.95
C PRO A 109 -3.79 -25.28 -7.35
N GLY A 110 -3.49 -24.12 -7.95
CA GLY A 110 -3.97 -23.75 -9.29
C GLY A 110 -5.45 -23.36 -9.38
N TYR A 111 -6.20 -23.39 -8.28
CA TYR A 111 -7.64 -23.10 -8.29
C TYR A 111 -7.96 -21.69 -8.80
N TYR A 112 -7.21 -20.68 -8.36
CA TYR A 112 -7.35 -19.31 -8.84
C TYR A 112 -7.20 -19.21 -10.37
N HIS A 113 -6.20 -19.87 -10.95
CA HIS A 113 -5.98 -19.86 -12.40
C HIS A 113 -7.13 -20.54 -13.15
N LYS A 114 -7.64 -21.67 -12.64
CA LYS A 114 -8.81 -22.34 -13.21
C LYS A 114 -10.07 -21.46 -13.20
N LEU A 115 -10.25 -20.63 -12.18
CA LEU A 115 -11.36 -19.67 -12.13
C LEU A 115 -11.21 -18.57 -13.20
N LEU A 116 -9.97 -18.14 -13.48
CA LEU A 116 -9.71 -17.16 -14.55
C LEU A 116 -9.89 -17.72 -15.96
N GLU A 117 -9.67 -19.03 -16.15
CA GLU A 117 -9.83 -19.69 -17.45
C GLU A 117 -11.29 -20.07 -17.76
N SER A 118 -12.17 -20.02 -16.75
CA SER A 118 -13.58 -20.38 -16.92
C SER A 118 -14.36 -19.31 -17.68
N GLU A 119 -15.40 -19.72 -18.41
CA GLU A 119 -16.28 -18.77 -19.10
C GLU A 119 -16.88 -17.77 -18.11
N HIS A 120 -16.70 -16.48 -18.39
CA HIS A 120 -17.22 -15.41 -17.55
C HIS A 120 -18.61 -14.98 -18.02
N ASP A 121 -19.52 -14.77 -17.06
CA ASP A 121 -20.81 -14.12 -17.35
C ASP A 121 -20.54 -12.69 -17.84
N ALA A 122 -21.02 -12.37 -19.04
CA ALA A 122 -20.86 -11.06 -19.65
C ALA A 122 -21.39 -9.93 -18.74
N LYS A 123 -22.52 -10.16 -18.05
CA LYS A 123 -23.11 -9.15 -17.15
C LYS A 123 -22.21 -8.86 -15.94
N LEU A 124 -21.59 -9.91 -15.39
CA LEU A 124 -20.64 -9.79 -14.29
C LEU A 124 -19.40 -8.99 -14.73
N VAL A 125 -18.85 -9.33 -15.90
CA VAL A 125 -17.68 -8.65 -16.48
C VAL A 125 -17.93 -7.17 -16.71
N ASP A 126 -19.08 -6.82 -17.30
CA ASP A 126 -19.42 -5.42 -17.60
C ASP A 126 -19.61 -4.58 -16.32
N THR A 127 -20.22 -5.18 -15.29
CA THR A 127 -20.38 -4.54 -13.98
C THR A 127 -19.01 -4.24 -13.35
N ILE A 128 -18.13 -5.25 -13.30
CA ILE A 128 -16.78 -5.10 -12.74
C ILE A 128 -15.99 -4.03 -13.51
N ARG A 129 -16.05 -4.02 -14.85
CA ARG A 129 -15.35 -3.01 -15.66
C ARG A 129 -15.81 -1.59 -15.39
N THR A 130 -17.12 -1.41 -15.21
CA THR A 130 -17.70 -0.11 -14.86
C THR A 130 -17.16 0.38 -13.52
N ASP A 131 -17.14 -0.49 -12.52
CA ASP A 131 -16.64 -0.15 -11.17
C ASP A 131 -15.14 0.09 -11.14
N LEU A 132 -14.36 -0.67 -11.91
CA LEU A 132 -12.92 -0.46 -12.04
C LEU A 132 -12.55 0.91 -12.57
N HIS A 133 -13.35 1.49 -13.47
CA HIS A 133 -13.07 2.82 -14.02
C HIS A 133 -13.21 3.95 -12.99
N ARG A 134 -13.99 3.73 -11.91
CA ARG A 134 -14.17 4.67 -10.81
C ARG A 134 -13.45 4.27 -9.52
N THR A 135 -12.78 3.12 -9.50
CA THR A 135 -12.07 2.61 -8.31
C THR A 135 -10.66 3.21 -8.24
N PHE A 136 -10.37 3.93 -7.15
CA PHE A 136 -9.08 4.56 -6.87
C PHE A 136 -8.57 5.53 -7.96
N PRO A 137 -9.36 6.57 -8.33
CA PRO A 137 -8.97 7.53 -9.37
C PRO A 137 -7.64 8.24 -9.06
N ASP A 138 -7.36 8.48 -7.77
CA ASP A 138 -6.16 9.19 -7.31
C ASP A 138 -4.97 8.26 -7.05
N ASN A 139 -5.11 6.96 -7.30
CA ASN A 139 -4.01 6.02 -7.15
C ASN A 139 -3.21 5.91 -8.46
N VAL A 140 -1.93 6.27 -8.40
CA VAL A 140 -1.05 6.29 -9.57
C VAL A 140 -0.92 4.91 -10.22
N GLN A 141 -1.04 3.81 -9.48
CA GLN A 141 -0.91 2.45 -10.01
C GLN A 141 -2.20 1.96 -10.70
N PHE A 142 -3.33 2.65 -10.49
CA PHE A 142 -4.61 2.36 -11.13
C PHE A 142 -4.88 3.21 -12.37
N ARG A 143 -3.96 4.08 -12.79
CA ARG A 143 -4.09 4.82 -14.05
C ARG A 143 -3.86 3.89 -15.24
N LYS A 144 -4.59 4.11 -16.33
CA LYS A 144 -4.46 3.33 -17.59
C LYS A 144 -3.08 3.46 -18.23
N THR A 145 -2.38 4.56 -17.95
CA THR A 145 -1.04 4.86 -18.46
C THR A 145 0.09 4.25 -17.63
N SER A 146 -0.22 3.61 -16.50
CA SER A 146 0.78 3.09 -15.58
C SER A 146 1.31 1.73 -16.01
N ASP A 147 2.60 1.49 -15.77
CA ASP A 147 3.26 0.22 -16.02
C ASP A 147 4.03 -0.24 -14.76
N PRO A 148 3.58 -1.32 -14.08
CA PRO A 148 2.37 -2.10 -14.35
C PRO A 148 1.08 -1.41 -13.87
N CYS A 149 0.00 -1.56 -14.63
CA CYS A 149 -1.34 -1.11 -14.23
C CYS A 149 -2.05 -2.16 -13.37
N LEU A 150 -2.52 -1.77 -12.18
CA LEU A 150 -3.18 -2.69 -11.24
C LEU A 150 -4.66 -2.94 -11.56
N GLN A 151 -5.27 -2.21 -12.51
CA GLN A 151 -6.67 -2.45 -12.91
C GLN A 151 -6.88 -3.89 -13.40
N LYS A 152 -5.93 -4.44 -14.18
CA LYS A 152 -6.01 -5.83 -14.66
C LYS A 152 -5.91 -6.83 -13.52
N THR A 153 -5.05 -6.58 -12.55
CA THR A 153 -4.91 -7.43 -11.36
C THR A 153 -6.18 -7.43 -10.53
N LEU A 154 -6.77 -6.25 -10.28
CA LEU A 154 -8.02 -6.13 -9.55
C LEU A 154 -9.18 -6.79 -10.30
N PHE A 155 -9.27 -6.59 -11.62
CA PHE A 155 -10.25 -7.27 -12.48
C PHE A 155 -10.21 -8.79 -12.30
N ASN A 156 -9.01 -9.38 -12.40
CA ASN A 156 -8.83 -10.82 -12.28
C ASN A 156 -9.30 -11.35 -10.91
N VAL A 157 -8.96 -10.65 -9.82
CA VAL A 157 -9.39 -11.03 -8.47
C VAL A 157 -10.92 -10.99 -8.33
N LEU A 158 -11.56 -9.93 -8.83
CA LEU A 158 -13.02 -9.75 -8.72
C LEU A 158 -13.78 -10.80 -9.54
N VAL A 159 -13.32 -11.09 -10.76
CA VAL A 159 -13.92 -12.11 -11.62
C VAL A 159 -13.76 -13.51 -11.01
N ALA A 160 -12.55 -13.84 -10.55
CA ALA A 160 -12.32 -15.13 -9.89
C ALA A 160 -13.20 -15.29 -8.63
N TYR A 161 -13.36 -14.22 -7.84
CA TYR A 161 -14.21 -14.24 -6.66
C TYR A 161 -15.70 -14.42 -7.00
N GLY A 162 -16.21 -13.71 -8.02
CA GLY A 162 -17.59 -13.86 -8.49
C GLY A 162 -17.91 -15.30 -8.92
N HIS A 163 -16.94 -16.00 -9.51
CA HIS A 163 -17.06 -17.41 -9.86
C HIS A 163 -16.96 -18.36 -8.67
N HIS A 164 -16.05 -18.07 -7.74
CA HIS A 164 -15.88 -18.86 -6.52
C HIS A 164 -17.15 -18.86 -5.66
N ASN A 165 -17.83 -17.72 -5.54
CA ASN A 165 -19.01 -17.56 -4.70
C ASN A 165 -20.22 -17.06 -5.49
N LYS A 166 -20.80 -17.94 -6.32
CA LYS A 166 -21.96 -17.63 -7.18
C LYS A 166 -23.21 -17.15 -6.44
N ALA A 167 -23.37 -17.52 -5.16
CA ALA A 167 -24.51 -17.11 -4.34
C ALA A 167 -24.42 -15.64 -3.91
N VAL A 168 -23.20 -15.13 -3.73
CA VAL A 168 -22.95 -13.71 -3.43
C VAL A 168 -22.73 -12.91 -4.72
N GLY A 169 -22.09 -13.50 -5.72
CA GLY A 169 -21.74 -12.83 -6.97
C GLY A 169 -20.79 -11.64 -6.73
N TYR A 170 -20.82 -10.67 -7.64
CA TYR A 170 -20.24 -9.35 -7.42
C TYR A 170 -21.37 -8.36 -7.16
N CYS A 171 -21.44 -7.85 -5.94
CA CYS A 171 -22.35 -6.78 -5.58
C CYS A 171 -21.64 -5.45 -5.80
N GLN A 172 -22.16 -4.66 -6.73
CA GLN A 172 -21.78 -3.25 -6.87
C GLN A 172 -22.12 -2.54 -5.55
N GLU A 173 -21.12 -2.08 -4.80
CA GLU A 173 -21.34 -1.17 -3.69
C GLU A 173 -21.94 0.11 -4.26
N LYS A 174 -23.23 0.36 -3.99
CA LYS A 174 -23.84 1.64 -4.31
C LYS A 174 -23.13 2.69 -3.46
N GLU A 175 -22.41 3.61 -4.09
CA GLU A 175 -21.92 4.83 -3.45
C GLU A 175 -23.04 5.40 -2.58
N ALA A 176 -22.83 5.38 -1.25
CA ALA A 176 -23.58 6.24 -0.37
C ALA A 176 -23.08 7.66 -0.67
N SER A 177 -23.87 8.42 -1.42
CA SER A 177 -23.71 9.87 -1.46
C SER A 177 -23.85 10.37 -0.02
N ILE A 178 -22.74 10.86 0.54
CA ILE A 178 -22.71 11.72 1.73
C ILE A 178 -22.65 13.15 1.22
#